data_AF-A0A0R0LV07-F1
#
_entry.id   AF-A0A0R0LV07-F1
#
_cell.length_a   1.000
_cell.length_b   1.000
_cell.length_c   1.000
_cell.angle_alpha   90.00
_cell.angle_beta   90.00
_cell.angle_gamma   90.00
#
_symmetry.space_group_name_H-M   'P 1'
#
loop_
_entity.id
_entity.type
_entity.pdbx_description
1 polymer ?
#
loop_
_entity_poly.entity_id
_entity_poly.type
_entity_poly.pdbx_seq_one_letter_code
_entity_poly.pdbx_strand_id
1 'polypeptide(L)'
;FEKQSTDLNQKSLDENLIQNEKQLDQEEKEIENEENSSSSDSTSNSSHIPPNTTHLLQLVDQLSESELVQYESFRRSGFSKALIKKVVNSILGQACNPNFLIAISGISKVFVGEMVSKAKQIQKNWKQTGPLLPSHIHEAYRQLYGKMPNTKKWRRFFE
;
A
#
# COMPACT_ATOMS: atom_id res chain seq x y z
N PHE A 1 -10.83 25.53 43.12
CA PHE A 1 -11.12 26.14 41.80
C PHE A 1 -10.24 25.60 40.68
N GLU A 2 -9.09 24.99 40.94
CA GLU A 2 -8.15 24.54 39.90
C GLU A 2 -8.41 23.12 39.34
N LYS A 3 -9.20 22.29 40.03
CA LYS A 3 -9.56 20.92 39.58
C LYS A 3 -10.65 20.86 38.50
N GLN A 4 -11.46 21.92 38.33
CA GLN A 4 -12.50 21.95 37.29
C GLN A 4 -11.93 22.29 35.90
N SER A 5 -10.81 23.02 35.85
CA SER A 5 -10.22 23.48 34.60
C SER A 5 -9.49 22.38 33.81
N THR A 6 -8.96 21.36 34.50
CA THR A 6 -8.30 20.21 33.87
C THR A 6 -9.29 19.19 33.29
N ASP A 7 -10.42 18.95 33.96
CA ASP A 7 -11.46 18.02 33.50
C ASP A 7 -12.18 18.53 32.23
N LEU A 8 -12.36 19.85 32.12
CA LEU A 8 -12.95 20.47 30.93
C LEU A 8 -12.06 20.34 29.68
N ASN A 9 -10.74 20.32 29.86
CA ASN A 9 -9.78 20.21 28.76
C ASN A 9 -9.55 18.75 28.33
N GLN A 10 -9.66 17.79 29.27
CA GLN A 10 -9.62 16.37 28.92
C GLN A 10 -10.88 15.95 28.16
N LYS A 11 -12.05 16.45 28.58
CA LYS A 11 -13.33 16.17 27.92
C LYS A 11 -13.39 16.74 26.51
N SER A 12 -12.79 17.91 26.25
CA SER A 12 -12.71 18.49 24.91
C SER A 12 -11.76 17.73 23.98
N LEU A 13 -10.68 17.14 24.50
CA LEU A 13 -9.78 16.28 23.73
C LEU A 13 -10.46 14.97 23.32
N ASP A 14 -11.21 14.35 24.24
CA ASP A 14 -11.95 13.11 23.98
C ASP A 14 -13.10 13.33 22.98
N GLU A 15 -13.83 14.45 23.08
CA GLU A 15 -14.87 14.80 22.09
C GLU A 15 -14.28 15.00 20.69
N ASN A 16 -13.11 15.65 20.57
CA ASN A 16 -12.42 15.82 19.30
C ASN A 16 -11.91 14.48 18.71
N LEU A 17 -11.42 13.55 19.55
CA LEU A 17 -11.07 12.20 19.08
C LEU A 17 -12.31 11.45 18.57
N ILE A 18 -13.42 11.52 19.30
CA ILE A 18 -14.67 10.85 18.94
C ILE A 18 -15.27 11.46 17.66
N GLN A 19 -15.16 12.78 17.46
CA GLN A 19 -15.58 13.44 16.22
C GLN A 19 -14.69 13.06 15.04
N ASN A 20 -13.38 12.94 15.24
CA ASN A 20 -12.45 12.46 14.22
C ASN A 20 -12.72 10.98 13.88
N GLU A 21 -12.99 10.12 14.86
CA GLU A 21 -13.34 8.71 14.64
C GLU A 21 -14.67 8.57 13.90
N LYS A 22 -15.70 9.35 14.27
CA LYS A 22 -16.99 9.34 13.57
C LYS A 22 -16.90 9.90 12.14
N GLN A 23 -16.04 10.89 11.89
CA GLN A 23 -15.74 11.37 10.55
C GLN A 23 -14.98 10.32 9.72
N LEU A 24 -14.05 9.60 10.35
CA LEU A 24 -13.33 8.49 9.71
C LEU A 24 -14.28 7.35 9.35
N ASP A 25 -15.21 6.97 10.22
CA ASP A 25 -16.20 5.91 9.96
C ASP A 25 -17.21 6.29 8.87
N GLN A 26 -17.55 7.58 8.74
CA GLN A 26 -18.42 8.08 7.66
C GLN A 26 -17.68 8.17 6.32
N GLU A 27 -16.43 8.64 6.30
CA GLU A 27 -15.59 8.61 5.10
C GLU A 27 -15.25 7.17 4.66
N GLU A 28 -15.04 6.24 5.60
CA GLU A 28 -14.77 4.82 5.31
C GLU A 28 -15.92 4.17 4.51
N LYS A 29 -17.18 4.49 4.83
CA LYS A 29 -18.37 3.98 4.11
C LYS A 29 -18.55 4.59 2.72
N GLU A 30 -18.13 5.83 2.51
CA GLU A 30 -18.17 6.46 1.19
C GLU A 30 -17.03 5.94 0.29
N ILE A 31 -15.87 5.66 0.88
CA ILE A 31 -14.68 5.17 0.17
C ILE A 31 -14.79 3.69 -0.23
N GLU A 32 -15.39 2.82 0.61
CA GLU A 32 -15.66 1.42 0.23
C GLU A 32 -16.57 1.33 -1.01
N ASN A 33 -17.51 2.27 -1.15
CA ASN A 33 -18.38 2.35 -2.32
C ASN A 33 -17.62 2.82 -3.58
N GLU A 34 -16.65 3.72 -3.45
CA GLU A 34 -15.81 4.14 -4.58
C GLU A 34 -14.77 3.07 -5.00
N GLU A 35 -14.20 2.31 -4.06
CA GLU A 35 -13.29 1.20 -4.39
C GLU A 35 -14.04 0.08 -5.13
N ASN A 36 -15.28 -0.23 -4.73
CA ASN A 36 -16.17 -1.12 -5.50
C ASN A 36 -16.58 -0.52 -6.85
N SER A 37 -16.79 0.80 -6.94
CA SER A 37 -17.07 1.51 -8.20
C SER A 37 -15.88 1.54 -9.16
N SER A 38 -14.64 1.39 -8.68
CA SER A 38 -13.46 1.32 -9.54
C SER A 38 -13.21 -0.10 -10.10
N SER A 39 -13.97 -1.09 -9.59
CA SER A 39 -13.91 -2.49 -10.01
C SER A 39 -15.02 -2.91 -10.98
N SER A 40 -15.91 -1.99 -11.36
CA SER A 40 -16.85 -2.22 -12.45
C SER A 40 -16.11 -2.18 -13.79
N ASP A 41 -15.83 -3.37 -14.29
CA ASP A 41 -15.47 -3.62 -15.68
C ASP A 41 -16.60 -3.08 -16.58
N SER A 42 -16.54 -1.79 -16.90
CA SER A 42 -17.41 -1.18 -17.89
C SER A 42 -16.86 -1.52 -19.26
N THR A 43 -17.03 -2.77 -19.67
CA THR A 43 -17.09 -3.17 -21.07
C THR A 43 -18.32 -2.53 -21.71
N SER A 44 -18.24 -1.24 -22.02
CA SER A 44 -19.09 -0.57 -23.02
C SER A 44 -18.64 0.88 -23.21
N ASN A 45 -18.19 1.17 -24.43
CA ASN A 45 -17.94 2.50 -25.02
C ASN A 45 -16.55 3.12 -24.81
N SER A 46 -15.56 2.69 -25.60
CA SER A 46 -14.64 3.60 -26.33
C SER A 46 -13.67 2.80 -27.20
N SER A 47 -13.55 3.17 -28.47
CA SER A 47 -12.79 2.54 -29.56
C SER A 47 -11.27 2.76 -29.48
N HIS A 48 -10.68 2.75 -28.28
CA HIS A 48 -9.23 2.85 -28.11
C HIS A 48 -8.76 2.05 -26.90
N ILE A 49 -8.62 0.74 -27.08
CA ILE A 49 -7.92 -0.13 -26.13
C ILE A 49 -6.43 0.27 -26.20
N PRO A 50 -5.84 0.85 -25.14
CA PRO A 50 -4.43 1.24 -25.17
C PRO A 50 -3.56 0.01 -25.47
N PRO A 51 -2.48 0.13 -26.27
CA PRO A 51 -1.69 -1.02 -26.73
C PRO A 51 -1.07 -1.86 -25.59
N ASN A 52 -0.98 -1.29 -24.39
CA ASN A 52 -0.48 -1.99 -23.21
C ASN A 52 -1.50 -2.97 -22.61
N THR A 53 -2.81 -2.74 -22.79
CA THR A 53 -3.83 -3.64 -22.24
C THR A 53 -4.04 -4.84 -23.14
N THR A 54 -3.91 -4.71 -24.47
CA THR A 54 -3.97 -5.87 -25.38
C THR A 54 -2.87 -6.87 -25.11
N HIS A 55 -1.63 -6.40 -24.90
CA HIS A 55 -0.50 -7.26 -24.56
C HIS A 55 -0.67 -7.91 -23.18
N LEU A 56 -1.19 -7.18 -22.20
CA LEU A 56 -1.47 -7.73 -20.87
C LEU A 56 -2.53 -8.85 -20.94
N LEU A 57 -3.62 -8.64 -21.69
CA LEU A 57 -4.67 -9.64 -21.86
C LEU A 57 -4.10 -10.92 -22.49
N GLN A 58 -3.26 -10.79 -23.53
CA GLN A 58 -2.60 -11.93 -24.15
C GLN A 58 -1.69 -12.72 -23.18
N LEU A 59 -1.01 -12.04 -22.26
CA LEU A 59 -0.19 -12.70 -21.24
C LEU A 59 -1.04 -13.41 -20.19
N VAL A 60 -2.17 -12.81 -19.79
CA VAL A 60 -3.10 -13.40 -18.82
C VAL A 60 -3.75 -14.67 -19.38
N ASP A 61 -4.07 -14.68 -20.69
CA ASP A 61 -4.65 -15.84 -21.38
C ASP A 61 -3.70 -17.07 -21.40
N GLN A 62 -2.39 -16.86 -21.24
CA GLN A 62 -1.39 -17.93 -21.24
C GLN A 62 -1.06 -18.47 -19.84
N LEU A 63 -1.66 -17.93 -18.78
CA LEU A 63 -1.40 -18.35 -17.41
C LEU A 63 -2.03 -19.71 -17.09
N SER A 64 -1.38 -20.48 -16.22
CA SER A 64 -2.02 -21.64 -15.61
C SER A 64 -3.11 -21.21 -14.61
N GLU A 65 -4.05 -22.10 -14.31
CA GLU A 65 -5.14 -21.83 -13.35
C GLU A 65 -4.62 -21.35 -11.98
N SER A 66 -3.54 -21.96 -11.49
CA SER A 66 -2.91 -21.57 -10.22
C SER A 66 -2.25 -20.19 -10.25
N GLU A 67 -1.75 -19.76 -11.41
CA GLU A 67 -1.14 -18.44 -11.60
C GLU A 67 -2.20 -17.37 -11.81
N LEU A 68 -3.32 -17.72 -12.43
CA LEU A 68 -4.47 -16.83 -12.60
C LEU A 68 -5.05 -16.42 -11.25
N VAL A 69 -5.22 -17.36 -10.31
CA VAL A 69 -5.67 -17.07 -8.94
C VAL A 69 -4.70 -16.13 -8.21
N GLN A 70 -3.40 -16.30 -8.40
CA GLN A 70 -2.38 -15.41 -7.82
C GLN A 70 -2.42 -14.02 -8.46
N TYR A 71 -2.57 -13.95 -9.79
CA TYR A 71 -2.70 -12.69 -10.52
C TYR A 71 -3.95 -11.91 -10.10
N GLU A 72 -5.08 -12.60 -9.95
CA GLU A 72 -6.32 -12.02 -9.43
C GLU A 72 -6.16 -11.46 -8.02
N SER A 73 -5.49 -12.21 -7.14
CA SER A 73 -5.17 -11.77 -5.78
C SER A 73 -4.31 -10.52 -5.80
N PHE A 74 -3.28 -10.47 -6.68
CA PHE A 74 -2.43 -9.29 -6.84
C PHE A 74 -3.20 -8.08 -7.38
N ARG A 75 -4.06 -8.28 -8.39
CA ARG A 75 -4.86 -7.21 -9.00
C ARG A 75 -5.80 -6.57 -7.99
N ARG A 76 -6.47 -7.39 -7.17
CA ARG A 76 -7.41 -6.94 -6.12
C ARG A 76 -6.71 -6.44 -4.85
N SER A 77 -5.45 -6.78 -4.63
CA SER A 77 -4.72 -6.31 -3.45
C SER A 77 -4.53 -4.78 -3.46
N GLY A 78 -4.68 -4.14 -2.31
CA GLY A 78 -4.48 -2.70 -2.14
C GLY A 78 -4.31 -2.36 -0.66
N PHE A 79 -3.78 -1.18 -0.38
CA PHE A 79 -3.74 -0.66 0.98
C PHE A 79 -4.99 0.18 1.24
N SER A 80 -5.72 -0.14 2.32
CA SER A 80 -6.86 0.65 2.77
C SER A 80 -6.44 2.11 2.98
N LYS A 81 -7.20 3.03 2.39
CA LYS A 81 -6.96 4.48 2.53
C LYS A 81 -6.95 4.92 3.99
N ALA A 82 -7.80 4.33 4.84
CA ALA A 82 -7.87 4.64 6.27
C ALA A 82 -6.58 4.25 7.01
N LEU A 83 -6.02 3.07 6.71
CA LEU A 83 -4.76 2.63 7.32
C LEU A 83 -3.60 3.53 6.88
N ILE A 84 -3.52 3.86 5.59
CA ILE A 84 -2.51 4.78 5.06
C ILE A 84 -2.66 6.16 5.71
N LYS A 85 -3.88 6.70 5.81
CA LYS A 85 -4.18 7.97 6.48
C LYS A 85 -3.69 7.97 7.94
N LYS A 86 -3.95 6.89 8.69
CA LYS A 86 -3.47 6.73 10.09
C LYS A 86 -1.94 6.77 10.18
N VAL A 87 -1.24 6.02 9.33
CA VAL A 87 0.23 6.00 9.31
C VAL A 87 0.81 7.36 8.90
N VAL A 88 0.27 7.96 7.84
CA VAL A 88 0.71 9.26 7.31
C VAL A 88 0.49 10.36 8.35
N ASN A 89 -0.69 10.43 8.97
CA ASN A 89 -0.99 11.40 10.01
C ASN A 89 -0.10 11.20 11.25
N SER A 90 0.22 9.94 11.61
CA SER A 90 1.14 9.66 12.73
C SER A 90 2.56 10.17 12.47
N ILE A 91 2.99 10.29 11.23
CA ILE A 91 4.34 10.74 10.86
C ILE A 91 4.36 12.26 10.65
N LEU A 92 3.37 12.81 9.93
CA LEU A 92 3.34 14.21 9.51
C LEU A 92 2.60 15.13 10.50
N GLY A 93 1.76 14.59 11.39
CA GLY A 93 0.98 15.34 12.37
C GLY A 93 -0.10 16.25 11.77
N GLN A 94 -0.44 16.07 10.49
CA GLN A 94 -1.38 16.94 9.76
C GLN A 94 -2.27 16.13 8.82
N ALA A 95 -3.48 16.63 8.58
CA ALA A 95 -4.40 16.03 7.60
C ALA A 95 -3.85 16.20 6.18
N CYS A 96 -3.90 15.12 5.39
CA CYS A 96 -3.38 15.08 4.03
C CYS A 96 -4.50 14.95 2.99
N ASN A 97 -4.25 15.46 1.78
CA ASN A 97 -5.17 15.38 0.65
C ASN A 97 -5.43 13.91 0.23
N PRO A 98 -6.67 13.51 -0.08
CA PRO A 98 -6.99 12.17 -0.62
C PRO A 98 -6.10 11.73 -1.80
N ASN A 99 -5.80 12.63 -2.76
CA ASN A 99 -4.93 12.32 -3.90
C ASN A 99 -3.49 11.96 -3.48
N PHE A 100 -3.02 12.57 -2.40
CA PHE A 100 -1.72 12.25 -1.81
C PHE A 100 -1.73 10.85 -1.19
N LEU A 101 -2.83 10.46 -0.54
CA LEU A 101 -2.98 9.10 0.01
C LEU A 101 -3.01 8.03 -1.09
N ILE A 102 -3.67 8.31 -2.22
CA ILE A 102 -3.68 7.42 -3.40
C ILE A 102 -2.26 7.24 -3.93
N ALA A 103 -1.50 8.34 -4.06
CA ALA A 103 -0.11 8.28 -4.52
C ALA A 103 0.78 7.43 -3.59
N ILE A 104 0.63 7.61 -2.27
CA ILE A 104 1.38 6.81 -1.28
C ILE A 104 1.00 5.33 -1.37
N SER A 105 -0.29 5.01 -1.50
CA SER A 105 -0.75 3.62 -1.66
C SER A 105 -0.14 2.99 -2.92
N GLY A 106 -0.12 3.72 -4.04
CA GLY A 106 0.51 3.27 -5.28
C GLY A 106 2.01 3.02 -5.14
N ILE A 107 2.76 3.96 -4.57
CA ILE A 107 4.20 3.81 -4.32
C ILE A 107 4.49 2.63 -3.40
N SER A 108 3.68 2.47 -2.34
CA SER A 108 3.80 1.35 -1.40
C SER A 108 3.55 0.01 -2.08
N LYS A 109 2.58 -0.07 -3.00
CA LYS A 109 2.28 -1.31 -3.74
C LYS A 109 3.42 -1.70 -4.67
N VAL A 110 4.01 -0.72 -5.36
CA VAL A 110 5.21 -0.94 -6.20
C VAL A 110 6.37 -1.44 -5.35
N PHE A 111 6.64 -0.81 -4.20
CA PHE A 111 7.70 -1.22 -3.29
C PHE A 111 7.56 -2.67 -2.83
N VAL A 112 6.36 -3.07 -2.36
CA VAL A 112 6.11 -4.45 -1.93
C VAL A 112 6.25 -5.43 -3.10
N GLY A 113 5.77 -5.07 -4.30
CA GLY A 113 5.93 -5.88 -5.50
C GLY A 113 7.39 -6.14 -5.86
N GLU A 114 8.23 -5.11 -5.85
CA GLU A 114 9.66 -5.24 -6.10
C GLU A 114 10.36 -6.10 -5.04
N MET A 115 10.02 -5.89 -3.77
CA MET A 115 10.57 -6.65 -2.65
C MET A 115 10.24 -8.14 -2.74
N VAL A 116 8.97 -8.49 -2.99
CA VAL A 116 8.52 -9.89 -3.13
C VAL A 116 9.11 -10.55 -4.37
N SER A 117 9.12 -9.85 -5.51
CA SER A 117 9.74 -10.34 -6.74
C SER A 117 11.22 -10.67 -6.52
N LYS A 118 11.94 -9.76 -5.85
CA LYS A 118 13.36 -9.97 -5.54
C LYS A 118 13.58 -11.11 -4.56
N ALA A 119 12.75 -11.21 -3.52
CA ALA A 119 12.81 -12.32 -2.56
C ALA A 119 12.57 -13.67 -3.25
N LYS A 120 11.62 -13.75 -4.19
CA LYS A 120 11.36 -14.97 -4.97
C LYS A 120 12.54 -15.33 -5.87
N GLN A 121 13.20 -14.34 -6.47
CA GLN A 121 14.44 -14.55 -7.23
C GLN A 121 15.55 -15.11 -6.34
N ILE A 122 15.73 -14.59 -5.12
CA ILE A 122 16.74 -15.07 -4.16
C ILE A 122 16.43 -16.51 -3.73
N GLN A 123 15.17 -16.81 -3.41
CA GLN A 123 14.74 -18.18 -3.09
C GLN A 123 15.10 -19.17 -4.21
N LYS A 124 14.84 -18.78 -5.47
CA LYS A 124 15.22 -19.59 -6.66
C LYS A 124 16.73 -19.75 -6.78
N ASN A 125 17.50 -18.68 -6.57
CA ASN A 125 18.96 -18.72 -6.62
C ASN A 125 19.56 -19.63 -5.54
N TRP A 126 18.92 -19.69 -4.37
CA TRP A 126 19.30 -20.58 -3.27
C TRP A 126 18.76 -22.00 -3.42
N LYS A 127 18.06 -22.30 -4.51
CA LYS A 127 17.42 -23.60 -4.79
C LYS A 127 16.47 -24.06 -3.68
N GLN A 128 15.85 -23.09 -2.99
CA GLN A 128 14.85 -23.36 -1.97
C GLN A 128 13.46 -23.33 -2.60
N THR A 129 12.53 -24.11 -2.05
CA THR A 129 11.13 -24.16 -2.48
C THR A 129 10.21 -23.99 -1.28
N GLY A 130 8.97 -23.59 -1.53
CA GLY A 130 7.97 -23.32 -0.49
C GLY A 130 7.75 -21.83 -0.21
N PRO A 131 7.23 -21.47 0.99
CA PRO A 131 6.93 -20.08 1.35
C PRO A 131 8.20 -19.23 1.44
N LEU A 132 8.04 -17.92 1.27
CA LEU A 132 9.15 -16.97 1.46
C LEU A 132 9.55 -16.93 2.94
N LEU A 133 10.83 -17.16 3.21
CA LEU A 133 11.38 -17.05 4.56
C LEU A 133 11.83 -15.61 4.84
N PRO A 134 11.90 -15.19 6.12
CA PRO A 134 12.42 -13.88 6.49
C PRO A 134 13.84 -13.61 5.93
N SER A 135 14.67 -14.65 5.81
CA SER A 135 16.02 -14.56 5.22
C SER A 135 15.99 -14.09 3.76
N HIS A 136 15.00 -14.53 2.97
CA HIS A 136 14.83 -14.09 1.57
C HIS A 136 14.48 -12.61 1.49
N ILE A 137 13.60 -12.14 2.38
CA ILE A 137 13.17 -10.74 2.43
C ILE A 137 14.32 -9.84 2.87
N HIS A 138 15.10 -10.24 3.88
CA HIS A 138 16.26 -9.46 4.33
C HIS A 138 17.32 -9.33 3.23
N GLU A 139 17.62 -10.40 2.50
CA GLU A 139 18.56 -10.33 1.38
C GLU A 139 17.98 -9.54 0.20
N ALA A 140 16.67 -9.63 -0.06
CA ALA A 140 15.99 -8.80 -1.05
C ALA A 140 16.15 -7.32 -0.71
N TYR A 141 15.88 -6.95 0.54
CA TYR A 141 16.04 -5.59 1.05
C TYR A 141 17.49 -5.11 0.92
N ARG A 142 18.47 -5.92 1.34
CA ARG A 142 19.90 -5.60 1.23
C ARG A 142 20.32 -5.32 -0.22
N GLN A 143 19.81 -6.09 -1.18
CA GLN A 143 20.13 -5.91 -2.60
C GLN A 143 19.40 -4.72 -3.23
N LEU A 144 18.18 -4.41 -2.78
CA LEU A 144 17.39 -3.28 -3.26
C LEU A 144 17.82 -1.94 -2.65
N TYR A 145 18.43 -1.96 -1.45
CA TYR A 145 18.93 -0.77 -0.75
C TYR A 145 19.97 0.04 -1.54
N GLY A 146 20.53 -0.48 -2.65
CA GLY A 146 21.41 0.30 -3.54
C GLY A 146 20.74 0.81 -4.82
N LYS A 147 19.51 0.35 -5.10
CA LYS A 147 18.79 0.61 -6.35
C LYS A 147 17.58 1.53 -6.17
N MET A 148 17.02 1.59 -4.96
CA MET A 148 15.96 2.53 -4.66
C MET A 148 16.51 3.95 -4.59
N PRO A 149 15.85 4.95 -5.19
CA PRO A 149 16.31 6.33 -5.10
C PRO A 149 16.32 6.79 -3.63
N ASN A 150 17.48 7.25 -3.17
CA ASN A 150 17.71 7.94 -1.88
C ASN A 150 17.85 7.09 -0.60
N THR A 151 18.54 5.95 -0.65
CA THR A 151 19.08 5.25 0.53
C THR A 151 20.57 5.60 0.72
N LYS A 152 20.86 6.85 1.13
CA LYS A 152 22.24 7.28 1.38
C LYS A 152 22.87 6.42 2.49
N LYS A 153 23.82 5.56 2.12
CA LYS A 153 24.73 4.91 3.07
C LYS A 153 25.62 5.98 3.68
N TRP A 154 25.36 6.40 4.91
CA TRP A 154 26.35 7.10 5.70
C TRP A 154 27.53 6.14 5.89
N ARG A 155 28.63 6.39 5.17
CA ARG A 155 29.89 5.70 5.47
C ARG A 155 30.23 6.05 6.92
N ARG A 156 30.31 5.05 7.80
CA ARG A 156 30.80 5.26 9.17
C ARG A 156 32.27 5.69 9.02
N PHE A 157 32.50 6.99 9.16
CA PHE A 157 33.84 7.56 9.35
C PHE A 157 34.17 7.42 10.83
N PHE A 158 34.68 6.26 11.24
CA PHE A 158 35.41 6.13 12.50
C PHE A 158 36.49 5.07 12.28
N GLU A 159 37.72 5.57 12.20
CA GLU A 159 39.00 4.87 12.33
C GLU A 159 39.55 5.21 13.73
#